data_AF-A0A3M2AAZ9-F1
#
_entry.id   AF-A0A3M2AAZ9-F1
#
_cell.length_a   1.000
_cell.length_b   1.000
_cell.length_c   1.000
_cell.angle_alpha   90.00
_cell.angle_beta   90.00
_cell.angle_gamma   90.00
#
_symmetry.space_group_name_H-M   'P 1'
#
loop_
_entity.id
_entity.type
_entity.pdbx_description
1 polymer ?
#
loop_
_entity_poly.entity_id
_entity_poly.type
_entity_poly.pdbx_seq_one_letter_code
_entity_poly.pdbx_strand_id
1 'polypeptide(L)'
;MMMKIRWQSIKRDLLIGLGFLVLPLLLFAPVTVGGRTMVPADNLFQWAPWSAVAEEFGVRTPHNSLISDLVIENYAWKRFVLQSVEDGEIP
;
A
#
# COMPACT_ATOMS: atom_id res chain seq x y z
N MET A 1 27.69 -33.89 -17.49
CA MET A 1 26.55 -34.14 -16.58
C MET A 1 26.38 -33.05 -15.52
N MET A 2 27.45 -32.63 -14.82
CA MET A 2 27.41 -31.58 -13.79
C MET A 2 26.86 -30.21 -14.23
N MET A 3 27.17 -29.74 -15.44
CA MET A 3 26.71 -28.43 -15.93
C MET A 3 25.18 -28.36 -16.14
N LYS A 4 24.55 -29.48 -16.55
CA LYS A 4 23.08 -29.57 -16.68
C LYS A 4 22.38 -29.51 -15.32
N ILE A 5 22.97 -30.10 -14.27
CA ILE A 5 22.43 -30.08 -12.91
C ILE A 5 22.41 -28.65 -12.35
N ARG A 6 23.49 -27.89 -12.54
CA ARG A 6 23.57 -26.46 -12.15
C ARG A 6 22.50 -25.61 -12.83
N TRP A 7 22.28 -25.82 -14.14
CA TRP A 7 21.28 -25.09 -14.90
C TRP A 7 19.84 -25.37 -14.46
N GLN A 8 19.54 -26.62 -14.06
CA GLN A 8 18.22 -26.96 -13.54
C GLN A 8 17.96 -26.37 -12.16
N SER A 9 18.98 -26.28 -11.30
CA SER A 9 18.87 -25.58 -10.01
C SER A 9 18.56 -24.10 -10.20
N ILE A 10 19.33 -23.40 -11.05
CA ILE A 10 19.14 -21.97 -11.31
C ILE A 10 17.72 -21.70 -11.85
N LYS A 11 17.21 -22.55 -12.75
CA LYS A 11 15.84 -22.41 -13.24
C LYS A 11 14.79 -22.54 -12.13
N ARG A 12 14.98 -23.47 -11.19
CA ARG A 12 14.08 -23.64 -10.04
C ARG A 12 14.15 -22.43 -9.11
N ASP A 13 15.36 -21.97 -8.81
CA ASP A 13 15.58 -20.80 -7.95
C ASP A 13 14.97 -19.54 -8.56
N LEU A 14 15.11 -19.34 -9.87
CA LEU A 14 14.46 -18.24 -10.59
C LEU A 14 12.94 -18.36 -10.58
N LEU A 15 12.39 -19.57 -10.72
CA LEU A 15 10.94 -19.77 -10.68
C LEU A 15 10.38 -19.48 -9.28
N ILE A 16 11.09 -19.91 -8.23
CA ILE A 16 10.74 -19.61 -6.84
C ILE A 16 10.84 -18.11 -6.59
N GLY A 17 11.94 -17.47 -6.99
CA GLY A 17 12.13 -16.03 -6.86
C GLY A 17 11.06 -15.23 -7.60
N LEU A 18 10.70 -15.65 -8.82
CA LEU A 18 9.62 -15.04 -9.58
C LEU A 18 8.27 -15.22 -8.87
N GLY A 19 8.00 -16.40 -8.30
CA GLY A 19 6.81 -16.63 -7.49
C GLY A 19 6.71 -15.67 -6.30
N PHE A 20 7.80 -15.53 -5.54
CA PHE A 20 7.87 -14.58 -4.43
C PHE A 20 7.77 -13.12 -4.84
N LEU A 21 8.15 -12.77 -6.08
CA LEU A 21 7.95 -11.43 -6.61
C LEU A 21 6.53 -11.19 -7.11
N VAL A 22 5.95 -12.16 -7.82
CA VAL A 22 4.60 -12.04 -8.41
C VAL A 22 3.52 -11.98 -7.35
N LEU A 23 3.63 -12.76 -6.26
CA LEU A 23 2.63 -12.79 -5.19
C LEU A 23 2.32 -11.41 -4.58
N PRO A 24 3.31 -10.64 -4.06
CA PRO A 24 3.03 -9.30 -3.53
C PRO A 24 2.60 -8.32 -4.62
N LEU A 25 3.10 -8.44 -5.86
CA LEU A 25 2.66 -7.60 -6.96
C LEU A 25 1.18 -7.81 -7.30
N LEU A 26 0.68 -9.05 -7.20
CA LEU A 26 -0.74 -9.35 -7.37
C LEU A 26 -1.56 -8.81 -6.20
N LEU A 27 -1.11 -9.02 -4.97
CA LEU A 27 -1.79 -8.54 -3.76
C LEU A 27 -1.89 -7.00 -3.72
N PHE A 28 -0.82 -6.33 -4.14
CA PHE A 28 -0.71 -4.87 -4.13
C PHE A 28 -0.86 -4.25 -5.52
N ALA A 29 -1.38 -4.98 -6.51
CA ALA A 29 -1.54 -4.49 -7.88
C ALA A 29 -2.24 -3.12 -7.97
N PRO A 30 -3.32 -2.84 -7.19
CA PRO A 30 -3.96 -1.53 -7.23
C PRO A 30 -3.04 -0.38 -6.78
N VAL A 31 -2.08 -0.66 -5.91
CA VAL A 31 -1.12 0.32 -5.39
C VAL A 31 0.13 0.39 -6.27
N THR A 32 0.63 -0.74 -6.77
CA THR A 32 1.85 -0.80 -7.57
C THR A 32 1.64 -0.22 -8.97
N VAL A 33 0.53 -0.56 -9.64
CA VAL A 33 0.25 -0.15 -11.02
C VAL A 33 -1.15 0.45 -11.22
N GLY A 34 -2.05 0.32 -10.25
CA GLY A 34 -3.46 0.75 -10.38
C GLY A 34 -3.75 2.19 -9.96
N GLY A 35 -2.73 3.03 -9.75
CA GLY A 35 -2.88 4.45 -9.41
C GLY A 35 -3.51 4.72 -8.04
N ARG A 36 -3.66 3.70 -7.18
CA ARG A 36 -4.13 3.87 -5.79
C ARG A 36 -2.94 4.01 -4.85
N THR A 37 -3.19 4.57 -3.67
CA THR A 37 -2.19 4.68 -2.60
C THR A 37 -2.66 3.86 -1.41
N MET A 38 -1.76 3.10 -0.79
CA MET A 38 -2.03 2.47 0.49
C MET A 38 -2.04 3.54 1.59
N VAL A 39 -3.08 3.56 2.40
CA VAL A 39 -3.27 4.56 3.46
C VAL A 39 -3.17 3.89 4.82
N PRO A 40 -2.49 4.48 5.82
CA PRO A 40 -2.42 3.94 7.18
C PRO A 40 -3.77 4.15 7.89
N ALA A 41 -4.71 3.24 7.65
CA ALA A 41 -6.08 3.36 8.16
C ALA A 41 -6.14 3.29 9.69
N ASP A 42 -5.20 2.60 10.34
CA ASP A 42 -5.08 2.54 11.79
C ASP A 42 -4.73 3.90 12.41
N ASN A 43 -4.02 4.77 11.69
CA ASN A 43 -3.71 6.13 12.17
C ASN A 43 -4.97 6.99 12.36
N LEU A 44 -6.06 6.72 11.63
CA LEU A 44 -7.33 7.45 11.79
C LEU A 44 -7.92 7.34 13.20
N PHE A 45 -7.69 6.20 13.87
CA PHE A 45 -8.20 5.93 15.21
C PHE A 45 -7.57 6.80 16.30
N GLN A 46 -6.57 7.64 15.97
CA GLN A 46 -6.05 8.63 16.90
C GLN A 46 -7.03 9.79 17.16
N TRP A 47 -8.03 10.00 16.29
CA TRP A 47 -8.97 11.12 16.37
C TRP A 47 -10.42 10.68 16.24
N ALA A 48 -11.33 11.56 16.65
CA ALA A 48 -12.76 11.37 16.45
C ALA A 48 -13.13 11.41 14.95
N PRO A 49 -14.17 10.68 14.51
CA PRO A 49 -15.03 9.81 15.32
C PRO A 49 -14.43 8.42 15.59
N TRP A 50 -13.36 8.06 14.90
CA TRP A 50 -12.83 6.69 14.87
C TRP A 50 -12.24 6.25 16.21
N SER A 51 -11.67 7.18 16.99
CA SER A 51 -11.12 6.88 18.31
C SER A 51 -12.14 6.25 19.27
N ALA A 52 -13.44 6.51 19.09
CA ALA A 52 -14.50 5.93 19.92
C ALA A 52 -14.65 4.41 19.78
N VAL A 53 -14.24 3.85 18.63
CA VAL A 53 -14.36 2.42 18.31
C VAL A 53 -13.00 1.74 18.14
N ALA A 54 -11.89 2.42 18.49
CA ALA A 54 -10.54 1.92 18.29
C ALA A 54 -10.28 0.56 18.96
N GLU A 55 -10.83 0.37 20.16
CA GLU A 55 -10.70 -0.88 20.91
C GLU A 55 -11.43 -2.05 20.22
N GLU A 56 -12.59 -1.80 19.61
CA GLU A 56 -13.35 -2.82 18.86
C GLU A 56 -12.58 -3.32 17.63
N PHE A 57 -11.81 -2.45 17.00
CA PHE A 57 -10.93 -2.79 15.88
C PHE A 57 -9.53 -3.28 16.32
N GLY A 58 -9.28 -3.40 17.62
CA GLY A 58 -8.00 -3.83 18.16
C GLY A 58 -6.86 -2.83 17.93
N VAL A 59 -7.18 -1.57 17.60
CA VAL A 59 -6.20 -0.51 17.37
C VAL A 59 -5.94 0.23 18.68
N ARG A 60 -4.81 -0.08 19.33
CA ARG A 60 -4.37 0.61 20.56
C ARG A 60 -3.42 1.76 20.29
N THR A 61 -2.42 1.49 19.44
CA THR A 61 -1.42 2.45 18.99
C THR A 61 -1.21 2.22 17.50
N PRO A 62 -1.10 3.28 16.69
CA PRO A 62 -0.83 3.09 15.27
C PRO A 62 0.53 2.42 15.06
N HIS A 63 0.62 1.58 14.04
CA HIS A 63 1.86 0.86 13.72
C HIS A 63 2.96 1.83 13.25
N ASN A 64 2.57 2.92 12.59
CA ASN A 64 3.50 3.96 12.18
C ASN A 64 2.82 5.34 12.17
N SER A 65 2.93 6.07 13.26
CA SER A 65 2.37 7.42 13.37
C SER A 65 3.11 8.48 12.55
N LEU A 66 4.31 8.20 12.04
CA LEU A 66 5.10 9.17 11.26
C LEU A 66 4.51 9.43 9.88
N ILE A 67 3.61 8.56 9.40
CA ILE A 67 2.97 8.65 8.09
C ILE A 67 1.49 9.07 8.18
N SER A 68 1.06 9.64 9.31
CA SER A 68 -0.32 10.09 9.50
C SER A 68 -0.74 11.14 8.47
N ASP A 69 0.18 11.98 8.01
CA ASP A 69 -0.03 12.99 6.98
C ASP A 69 -0.60 12.38 5.68
N LEU A 70 -0.31 11.11 5.39
CA LEU A 70 -0.89 10.37 4.26
C LEU A 70 -2.43 10.36 4.28
N VAL A 71 -3.03 10.31 5.46
CA VAL A 71 -4.49 10.25 5.61
C VAL A 71 -5.12 11.60 6.00
N ILE A 72 -4.46 12.39 6.85
CA ILE A 72 -5.03 13.65 7.34
C ILE A 72 -4.86 14.82 6.36
N GLU A 73 -3.79 14.83 5.57
CA GLU A 73 -3.47 15.95 4.67
C GLU A 73 -3.43 15.50 3.20
N ASN A 74 -2.55 14.56 2.87
CA ASN A 74 -2.28 14.16 1.49
C ASN A 74 -3.53 13.63 0.78
N TYR A 75 -4.37 12.87 1.48
CA TYR A 75 -5.61 12.37 0.90
C TYR A 75 -6.54 13.51 0.49
N ALA A 76 -6.81 14.45 1.41
CA ALA A 76 -7.70 15.57 1.16
C ALA A 76 -7.19 16.45 0.01
N TRP A 77 -5.91 16.85 0.05
CA TRP A 77 -5.31 17.69 -0.97
C TRP A 77 -5.24 17.03 -2.34
N LYS A 78 -4.89 15.72 -2.42
CA LYS A 78 -4.90 15.01 -3.71
C LYS A 78 -6.30 14.90 -4.29
N ARG A 79 -7.31 14.64 -3.45
CA ARG A 79 -8.71 14.60 -3.90
C ARG A 79 -9.17 15.96 -4.40
N PHE A 80 -8.82 17.03 -3.69
CA PHE A 80 -9.10 18.40 -4.11
C PHE A 80 -8.47 18.72 -5.46
N VAL A 81 -7.16 18.47 -5.62
CA VAL A 81 -6.45 18.71 -6.90
C VAL A 81 -7.07 17.93 -8.06
N LEU A 82 -7.40 16.66 -7.85
CA LEU A 82 -8.06 15.85 -8.88
C LEU A 82 -9.41 16.45 -9.27
N GLN A 83 -10.23 16.86 -8.29
CA GLN A 83 -11.52 17.47 -8.54
C GLN A 83 -11.40 18.80 -9.29
N SER A 84 -10.50 19.69 -8.86
CA SER A 84 -10.25 20.97 -9.56
C SER A 84 -9.84 20.75 -11.01
N VAL A 85 -8.96 19.79 -11.27
CA VAL A 85 -8.54 19.45 -12.65
C VAL A 85 -9.69 18.88 -13.47
N GLU A 86 -10.53 18.01 -12.88
CA GLU A 86 -11.74 17.48 -13.54
C GLU A 86 -12.73 18.61 -13.89
N ASP A 87 -12.82 19.63 -13.05
CA ASP A 87 -13.68 20.80 -13.22
C ASP A 87 -13.05 21.89 -14.13
N GLY A 88 -11.80 21.70 -14.58
CA GLY A 88 -11.08 22.64 -15.44
C GLY A 88 -10.52 23.87 -14.71
N GLU A 89 -10.41 23.79 -13.39
CA GLU A 89 -9.88 24.83 -12.51
C GLU A 89 -8.40 24.59 -12.15
N ILE A 90 -7.68 25.66 -11.80
CA ILE A 90 -6.35 25.55 -11.21
C ILE A 90 -6.55 25.37 -9.70
N PRO A 91 -6.00 24.30 -9.08
CA PRO A 91 -6.13 24.04 -7.64
C PRO A 91 -5.54 25.15 -6.76
#